data_AF-A0A7J6SFL8-F1
#
_entry.id   AF-A0A7J6SFL8-F1
#
_cell.length_a   1.000
_cell.length_b   1.000
_cell.length_c   1.000
_cell.angle_alpha   90.00
_cell.angle_beta   90.00
_cell.angle_gamma   90.00
#
_symmetry.space_group_name_H-M   'P 1'
#
loop_
_entity.id
_entity.type
_entity.pdbx_description
1 polymer ?
#
loop_
_entity_poly.entity_id
_entity_poly.type
_entity_poly.pdbx_seq_one_letter_code
_entity_poly.pdbx_strand_id
1 'polypeptide(L)'
;FRPKILITGYSAYPRFPDFERFREIADKSGSILMCDMAHISGLVAAGVHPSPFEDCDVVTTTTHKTLRGPRGAMIFYRIGQKGVDKKGNAIAYDYAEKINSTVFPGMQDQRVRLCFEKCGKFV
;
A
#
# COMPACT_ATOMS: atom_id res chain seq x y z
N PHE A 1 -12.61 -13.58 -16.00
CA PHE A 1 -11.31 -13.41 -15.31
C PHE A 1 -11.49 -12.34 -14.23
N ARG A 2 -11.16 -12.61 -12.95
CA ARG A 2 -11.20 -11.61 -11.86
C ARG A 2 -9.79 -11.49 -11.28
N PRO A 3 -9.12 -10.32 -11.37
CA PRO A 3 -7.81 -10.15 -10.77
C PRO A 3 -7.89 -10.35 -9.26
N LYS A 4 -6.77 -10.78 -8.66
CA LYS A 4 -6.64 -10.86 -7.20
C LYS A 4 -6.05 -9.59 -6.62
N ILE A 5 -5.20 -8.92 -7.40
CA ILE A 5 -4.52 -7.68 -7.04
C ILE A 5 -4.63 -6.73 -8.24
N LEU A 6 -4.95 -5.47 -7.97
CA LEU A 6 -4.90 -4.36 -8.90
C LEU A 6 -3.79 -3.41 -8.45
N ILE A 7 -2.86 -3.07 -9.35
CA ILE A 7 -1.69 -2.25 -9.03
C ILE A 7 -1.87 -0.85 -9.61
N THR A 8 -1.64 0.17 -8.77
CA THR A 8 -1.65 1.58 -9.13
C THR A 8 -0.29 2.19 -8.87
N GLY A 9 0.50 2.36 -9.93
CA GLY A 9 1.87 2.85 -9.80
C GLY A 9 2.46 3.12 -11.17
N TYR A 10 3.42 4.03 -11.21
CA TYR A 10 4.00 4.46 -12.47
C TYR A 10 5.46 4.89 -12.31
N SER A 11 6.23 4.61 -13.35
CA SER A 11 7.61 5.11 -13.48
C SER A 11 7.67 6.40 -14.31
N ALA A 12 6.85 6.49 -15.35
CA ALA A 12 6.85 7.59 -16.32
C ALA A 12 5.42 8.02 -16.67
N TYR A 13 4.71 8.58 -15.69
CA TYR A 13 3.37 9.12 -15.88
C TYR A 13 3.28 10.50 -15.22
N PRO A 14 2.94 11.57 -15.97
CA PRO A 14 3.04 12.94 -15.47
C PRO A 14 1.75 13.43 -14.78
N ARG A 15 0.69 12.62 -14.73
CA ARG A 15 -0.61 13.02 -14.16
C ARG A 15 -0.84 12.36 -12.80
N PHE A 16 -1.74 12.93 -12.03
CA PHE A 16 -2.19 12.31 -10.79
C PHE A 16 -3.05 11.08 -11.10
N PRO A 17 -2.81 9.96 -10.41
CA PRO A 17 -3.68 8.79 -10.50
C PRO A 17 -5.01 9.08 -9.79
N ASP A 18 -6.09 8.54 -10.35
CA ASP A 18 -7.42 8.57 -9.76
C ASP A 18 -7.63 7.38 -8.84
N PHE A 19 -7.19 7.52 -7.59
CA PHE A 19 -7.20 6.43 -6.60
C PHE A 19 -8.62 5.95 -6.26
N GLU A 20 -9.58 6.87 -6.19
CA GLU A 20 -11.00 6.57 -5.94
C GLU A 20 -11.55 5.66 -7.05
N ARG A 21 -11.26 5.99 -8.31
CA ARG A 21 -11.70 5.13 -9.43
C ARG A 21 -11.08 3.74 -9.38
N PHE A 22 -9.81 3.63 -8.98
CA PHE A 22 -9.18 2.32 -8.81
C PHE A 22 -9.78 1.53 -7.64
N ARG A 23 -10.17 2.20 -6.54
CA ARG A 23 -10.87 1.60 -5.40
C ARG A 23 -12.18 0.98 -5.82
N GLU A 24 -13.02 1.72 -6.54
CA GLU A 24 -14.30 1.22 -7.06
C GLU A 24 -14.12 -0.06 -7.90
N ILE A 25 -13.10 -0.07 -8.78
CA ILE A 25 -12.80 -1.21 -9.65
C ILE A 25 -12.29 -2.40 -8.83
N ALA A 26 -11.44 -2.14 -7.83
CA ALA A 26 -10.94 -3.17 -6.92
C ALA A 26 -12.10 -3.80 -6.13
N ASP A 27 -13.03 -3.01 -5.60
CA ASP A 27 -14.20 -3.51 -4.86
C ASP A 27 -15.14 -4.30 -5.76
N LYS A 28 -15.41 -3.82 -6.98
CA LYS A 28 -16.25 -4.53 -7.95
C LYS A 28 -15.68 -5.90 -8.33
N SER A 29 -14.35 -6.02 -8.39
CA SER A 29 -13.67 -7.27 -8.72
C SER A 29 -13.37 -8.16 -7.51
N GLY A 30 -13.47 -7.61 -6.29
CA GLY A 30 -13.02 -8.26 -5.05
C GLY A 30 -11.49 -8.36 -4.97
N SER A 31 -10.77 -7.43 -5.59
CA SER A 31 -9.30 -7.38 -5.64
C SER A 31 -8.72 -6.59 -4.48
N ILE A 32 -7.47 -6.89 -4.13
CA ILE A 32 -6.64 -6.03 -3.29
C ILE A 32 -6.16 -4.85 -4.12
N LEU A 33 -6.30 -3.63 -3.61
CA LEU A 33 -5.71 -2.45 -4.25
C LEU A 33 -4.32 -2.18 -3.67
N MET A 34 -3.30 -2.30 -4.52
CA MET A 34 -1.92 -2.03 -4.17
C MET A 34 -1.42 -0.79 -4.90
N CYS A 35 -0.81 0.17 -4.20
CA CYS A 35 -0.13 1.30 -4.83
C CYS A 35 1.39 1.15 -4.77
N ASP A 36 2.09 1.33 -5.88
CA ASP A 36 3.54 1.55 -5.89
C ASP A 36 3.82 3.05 -6.08
N MET A 37 4.15 3.71 -4.98
CA MET A 37 4.38 5.16 -4.93
C MET A 37 5.86 5.54 -5.07
N ALA A 38 6.72 4.64 -5.54
CA ALA A 38 8.17 4.84 -5.56
C ALA A 38 8.62 6.20 -6.14
N HIS A 39 8.01 6.67 -7.23
CA HIS A 39 8.37 7.95 -7.87
C HIS A 39 7.80 9.19 -7.17
N ILE A 40 6.74 9.04 -6.38
CA ILE A 40 6.00 10.16 -5.77
C ILE A 40 6.10 10.19 -4.24
N SER A 41 6.74 9.22 -3.61
CA SER A 41 6.78 9.06 -2.15
C SER A 41 7.24 10.31 -1.39
N GLY A 42 8.22 11.06 -1.90
CA GLY A 42 8.61 12.33 -1.29
C GLY A 42 7.58 13.44 -1.43
N LEU A 43 6.84 13.46 -2.55
CA LEU A 43 5.77 14.43 -2.79
C LEU A 43 4.54 14.14 -1.93
N VAL A 44 4.23 12.85 -1.74
CA VAL A 44 3.19 12.38 -0.81
C VAL A 44 3.57 12.73 0.63
N ALA A 45 4.83 12.54 1.03
CA ALA A 45 5.33 12.89 2.38
C ALA A 45 5.22 14.39 2.65
N ALA A 46 5.47 15.21 1.63
CA ALA A 46 5.38 16.66 1.71
C ALA A 46 3.93 17.20 1.62
N GLY A 47 2.94 16.33 1.40
CA GLY A 47 1.53 16.73 1.26
C GLY A 47 1.20 17.50 -0.01
N VAL A 48 2.08 17.49 -1.03
CA VAL A 48 1.89 18.20 -2.30
C VAL A 48 1.42 17.30 -3.44
N HIS A 49 1.16 16.02 -3.15
CA HIS A 49 0.62 15.03 -4.07
C HIS A 49 -0.52 14.27 -3.38
N PRO A 50 -1.60 13.90 -4.09
CA PRO A 50 -2.66 13.05 -3.55
C PRO A 50 -2.11 11.80 -2.85
N SER A 51 -2.64 11.49 -1.67
CA SER A 51 -2.18 10.39 -0.84
C SER A 51 -2.82 9.07 -1.27
N PRO A 52 -2.03 8.02 -1.61
CA PRO A 52 -2.58 6.70 -1.92
C PRO A 52 -3.12 5.98 -0.68
N PHE A 53 -2.81 6.45 0.53
CA PHE A 53 -3.13 5.77 1.77
C PHE A 53 -4.62 5.77 2.10
N GLU A 54 -5.41 6.67 1.49
CA GLU A 54 -6.86 6.74 1.73
C GLU A 54 -7.56 5.55 1.08
N ASP A 55 -7.23 5.23 -0.17
CA ASP A 55 -7.92 4.20 -0.95
C ASP A 55 -7.23 2.83 -0.95
N CYS A 56 -5.91 2.80 -0.82
CA CYS A 56 -5.14 1.57 -1.04
C CYS A 56 -5.09 0.68 0.19
N ASP A 57 -5.14 -0.64 -0.05
CA ASP A 57 -4.99 -1.67 0.98
C ASP A 57 -3.52 -1.86 1.36
N VAL A 58 -2.63 -1.79 0.36
CA VAL A 58 -1.17 -1.95 0.47
C VAL A 58 -0.48 -0.84 -0.31
N VAL A 59 0.57 -0.25 0.25
CA VAL A 59 1.39 0.77 -0.41
C VAL A 59 2.85 0.37 -0.33
N THR A 60 3.53 0.27 -1.48
CA THR A 60 4.97 0.02 -1.55
C THR A 60 5.71 1.24 -2.05
N THR A 61 6.96 1.41 -1.61
CA THR A 61 7.82 2.48 -2.10
C THR A 61 9.28 2.11 -2.01
N THR A 62 10.09 2.69 -2.91
CA THR A 62 11.53 2.82 -2.70
C THR A 62 11.83 4.03 -1.83
N THR A 63 12.90 3.97 -1.04
CA THR A 63 13.30 5.09 -0.16
C THR A 63 14.25 6.10 -0.83
N HIS A 64 14.87 5.77 -1.95
CA HIS A 64 15.97 6.56 -2.54
C HIS A 64 15.57 7.57 -3.63
N LYS A 65 14.31 7.57 -4.09
CA LYS A 65 13.85 8.47 -5.17
C LYS A 65 13.46 9.83 -4.59
N THR A 66 12.23 10.28 -4.81
CA THR A 66 11.76 11.58 -4.31
C THR A 66 11.76 11.67 -2.79
N LEU A 67 11.72 10.55 -2.07
CA LEU A 67 11.90 10.50 -0.61
C LEU A 67 13.36 10.77 -0.16
N ARG A 68 14.34 10.69 -1.06
CA ARG A 68 15.75 11.09 -0.87
C ARG A 68 16.48 10.41 0.30
N GLY A 69 16.10 9.17 0.63
CA GLY A 69 16.77 8.32 1.61
C GLY A 69 17.84 7.39 1.00
N PRO A 70 18.38 6.44 1.78
CA PRO A 70 19.28 5.41 1.27
C PRO A 70 18.55 4.43 0.34
N ARG A 71 19.29 3.57 -0.37
CA ARG A 71 18.70 2.51 -1.20
C ARG A 71 18.03 1.45 -0.30
N GLY A 72 16.71 1.43 -0.33
CA GLY A 72 15.86 0.48 0.37
C GLY A 72 14.41 0.57 -0.12
N ALA A 73 13.53 -0.16 0.57
CA ALA A 73 12.11 -0.19 0.28
C ALA A 73 11.28 -0.29 1.57
N MET A 74 10.03 0.12 1.50
CA MET A 74 9.04 -0.02 2.58
C MET A 74 7.74 -0.60 2.03
N ILE A 75 7.06 -1.39 2.86
CA ILE A 75 5.75 -1.96 2.58
C ILE A 75 4.81 -1.52 3.70
N PHE A 76 3.82 -0.72 3.35
CA PHE A 76 2.72 -0.31 4.22
C PHE A 76 1.50 -1.17 3.93
N TYR A 77 0.74 -1.49 4.96
CA TYR A 77 -0.49 -2.24 4.84
C TYR A 77 -1.53 -1.75 5.85
N ARG A 78 -2.81 -1.88 5.51
CA ARG A 78 -3.91 -1.61 6.44
C ARG A 78 -3.94 -2.63 7.57
N ILE A 79 -4.31 -2.16 8.76
CA ILE A 79 -4.55 -2.96 9.97
C ILE A 79 -5.94 -2.61 10.53
N GLY A 80 -6.53 -3.51 11.30
CA GLY A 80 -7.84 -3.29 11.92
C GLY A 80 -8.99 -3.86 11.09
N GLN A 81 -10.14 -3.19 11.13
CA GLN A 81 -11.35 -3.68 10.48
C GLN A 81 -11.43 -3.22 9.02
N LYS A 82 -11.59 -4.18 8.10
CA LYS A 82 -11.81 -3.95 6.67
C LYS A 82 -13.27 -3.67 6.33
N GLY A 83 -14.19 -4.33 7.03
CA GLY A 83 -15.62 -4.18 6.79
C GLY A 83 -16.46 -5.10 7.65
N VAL A 84 -17.69 -5.32 7.23
CA VAL A 84 -18.65 -6.21 7.90
C VAL A 84 -19.19 -7.17 6.84
N ASP A 85 -19.22 -8.46 7.18
CA ASP A 85 -19.81 -9.47 6.31
C ASP A 85 -21.34 -9.31 6.24
N LYS A 86 -21.99 -9.96 5.27
CA LYS A 86 -23.46 -9.98 5.13
C LYS A 86 -24.19 -10.47 6.39
N LYS A 87 -23.47 -11.17 7.27
CA LYS A 87 -23.94 -11.72 8.56
C LYS A 87 -23.69 -10.79 9.76
N GLY A 88 -23.12 -9.61 9.57
CA GLY A 88 -22.80 -8.68 10.66
C GLY A 88 -21.47 -8.92 11.35
N ASN A 89 -20.68 -9.91 10.91
CA ASN A 89 -19.37 -10.20 11.50
C ASN A 89 -18.32 -9.21 10.99
N ALA A 90 -17.49 -8.68 11.90
CA ALA A 90 -16.38 -7.83 11.51
C ALA A 90 -15.33 -8.62 10.72
N ILE A 91 -14.97 -8.14 9.52
CA ILE A 91 -13.88 -8.68 8.71
C ILE A 91 -12.64 -7.84 9.03
N ALA A 92 -11.62 -8.46 9.62
CA ALA A 92 -10.33 -7.81 9.88
C ALA A 92 -9.39 -7.90 8.67
N TYR A 93 -8.48 -6.94 8.55
CA TYR A 93 -7.33 -7.02 7.65
C TYR A 93 -6.35 -8.09 8.13
N ASP A 94 -5.87 -8.94 7.22
CA ASP A 94 -4.96 -10.05 7.48
C ASP A 94 -3.56 -9.86 6.86
N TYR A 95 -3.22 -8.63 6.47
CA TYR A 95 -1.98 -8.33 5.74
C TYR A 95 -0.73 -8.39 6.61
N ALA A 96 -0.83 -8.08 7.90
CA ALA A 96 0.33 -7.90 8.75
C ALA A 96 1.19 -9.15 8.87
N GLU A 97 0.59 -10.28 9.25
CA GLU A 97 1.30 -11.54 9.39
C GLU A 97 1.78 -12.08 8.04
N LYS A 98 0.92 -12.01 7.02
CA LYS A 98 1.23 -12.49 5.66
C LYS A 98 2.42 -11.76 5.04
N ILE A 99 2.43 -10.43 5.11
CA ILE A 99 3.52 -9.63 4.52
C ILE A 99 4.80 -9.83 5.31
N ASN A 100 4.74 -9.77 6.65
CA ASN A 100 5.93 -9.92 7.47
C ASN A 100 6.58 -11.29 7.33
N SER A 101 5.80 -12.37 7.38
CA SER A 101 6.31 -13.74 7.20
C SER A 101 6.87 -13.99 5.80
N THR A 102 6.28 -13.36 4.77
CA THR A 102 6.80 -13.43 3.40
C THR A 102 8.14 -12.71 3.27
N VAL A 103 8.32 -11.57 3.94
CA VAL A 103 9.61 -10.87 3.95
C VAL A 103 10.64 -11.69 4.73
N PHE A 104 10.35 -12.05 5.97
CA PHE A 104 11.19 -12.89 6.81
C PHE A 104 10.32 -13.86 7.61
N PRO A 105 10.56 -15.18 7.56
CA PRO A 105 11.72 -15.87 6.95
C PRO A 105 11.55 -16.25 5.47
N GLY A 106 10.50 -15.77 4.78
CA GLY A 106 10.14 -16.24 3.44
C GLY A 106 11.16 -15.93 2.35
N MET A 107 11.44 -14.64 2.10
CA MET A 107 12.25 -14.20 0.96
C MET A 107 13.60 -13.59 1.35
N GLN A 108 13.74 -13.08 2.58
CA GLN A 108 14.96 -12.48 3.10
C GLN A 108 15.42 -13.22 4.36
N ASP A 109 16.73 -13.26 4.57
CA ASP A 109 17.40 -13.96 5.68
C ASP A 109 17.63 -13.06 6.91
N GLN A 110 17.69 -11.73 6.73
CA GLN A 110 17.88 -10.78 7.82
C GLN A 110 16.74 -9.77 7.90
N ARG A 111 16.27 -9.51 9.13
CA ARG A 111 15.17 -8.57 9.40
C ARG A 111 15.60 -7.14 9.11
N VAL A 112 15.34 -6.65 7.90
CA VAL A 112 15.36 -5.21 7.62
C VAL A 112 14.24 -4.57 8.42
N ARG A 113 14.54 -3.57 9.25
CA ARG A 113 13.58 -2.89 10.13
C ARG A 113 12.55 -2.14 9.26
N LEU A 114 11.46 -2.80 8.91
CA LEU A 114 10.30 -2.20 8.26
C LEU A 114 9.62 -1.30 9.29
N CYS A 115 9.58 0.01 9.03
CA CYS A 115 8.99 0.98 9.95
C CYS A 115 7.47 0.78 9.97
N PHE A 116 6.97 0.24 11.09
CA PHE A 116 5.56 0.08 11.37
C PHE A 116 5.10 1.21 12.26
N GLU A 117 4.50 2.24 11.67
CA GLU A 117 3.67 3.15 12.44
C GLU A 117 2.34 3.41 11.74
N LYS A 118 1.32 3.52 12.59
CA LYS A 118 -0.11 3.46 12.26
C LYS A 118 -0.43 4.29 11.02
N CYS A 119 -1.16 3.67 10.10
CA CYS A 119 -1.78 4.28 8.93
C CYS A 119 -2.84 5.30 9.38
N GLY A 120 -2.39 6.47 9.82
CA GLY A 120 -3.23 7.57 10.31
C GLY A 120 -2.93 8.88 9.60
N LYS A 121 -1.66 9.13 9.25
CA LYS A 121 -1.15 10.18 8.36
C LYS A 121 0.29 9.81 7.99
N PHE A 122 0.65 9.86 6.72
CA PHE A 122 2.04 9.76 6.28
C PHE A 122 2.68 11.14 6.41
N VAL A 123 2.92 11.57 7.65
CA VAL A 123 3.79 12.69 8.05
C VAL A 123 4.23 12.48 9.50
#